data_AF-A0A3R7M0T4-F1
#
_entry.id   AF-A0A3R7M0T4-F1
#
_cell.length_a   1.000
_cell.length_b   1.000
_cell.length_c   1.000
_cell.angle_alpha   90.00
_cell.angle_beta   90.00
_cell.angle_gamma   90.00
#
_symmetry.space_group_name_H-M   'P 1'
#
loop_
_entity.id
_entity.type
_entity.pdbx_description
1 polymer ?
#
loop_
_entity_poly.entity_id
_entity_poly.type
_entity_poly.pdbx_seq_one_letter_code
_entity_poly.pdbx_strand_id
1 'polypeptide(L)'
;MARGDARIVVQNVSLRNGAVLYVMGGGGLRGAGVTEGDEVRSVELSVCGVDAFNGAIVLTGKFPVGSVMTITDSLLITTEPTPFVYLPGSESSPYAPVLVLSDLRLVNSTLVVSGVAFLTVTRDGRAVAFDGAALELHGSSVALDAVVFGGESALYASARVEVAGGAVLRVSESRVYAARGLVFAGGLASNASAVVVNDNTGVLSEGAMLVLWGSASLASGSWLSVRGNDIVGRLLSAPSYPRVVELRQSILTLHGNTGSGSQVMDGAVSTGGAGGEFVVGCVRHNGRALEAAEYASVGITGYTRIVACNTCDVGVGCFAAATRSMSDSCRCRCAEGGYGRDCLPLQLPRVDGCNRTVDRQNRTVDRQNRTVACPALGVTTPSGRGLTLADIRTSSAAPKKLTVALPPGFRWARDTDLRPYLSFALA
;
A
#
# COMPACT_ATOMS: atom_id res chain seq x y z
N MET A 1 -26.64 -1.49 24.63
CA MET A 1 -25.18 -1.33 24.86
C MET A 1 -24.58 -0.71 23.63
N ALA A 2 -23.75 0.33 23.78
CA ALA A 2 -23.25 1.13 22.66
C ALA A 2 -22.31 0.29 21.77
N ARG A 3 -22.65 0.16 20.48
CA ARG A 3 -21.88 -0.53 19.43
C ARG A 3 -20.57 0.24 19.19
N GLY A 4 -19.43 -0.30 19.60
CA GLY A 4 -18.13 0.36 19.54
C GLY A 4 -17.32 -0.02 18.29
N ASP A 5 -16.61 0.95 17.74
CA ASP A 5 -15.53 0.71 16.78
C ASP A 5 -14.41 -0.10 17.46
N ALA A 6 -13.83 -1.07 16.75
CA ALA A 6 -12.75 -1.90 17.30
C ALA A 6 -11.40 -1.25 17.03
N ARG A 7 -10.65 -0.91 18.08
CA ARG A 7 -9.31 -0.32 17.96
C ARG A 7 -8.24 -1.32 18.36
N ILE A 8 -7.30 -1.58 17.46
CA ILE A 8 -6.17 -2.49 17.63
C ILE A 8 -4.89 -1.68 17.43
N VAL A 9 -4.02 -1.67 18.44
CA VAL A 9 -2.73 -0.97 18.40
C VAL A 9 -1.61 -1.96 18.65
N VAL A 10 -0.67 -2.05 17.71
CA VAL A 10 0.56 -2.84 17.79
C VAL A 10 1.72 -1.86 17.76
N GLN A 11 2.44 -1.74 18.88
CA GLN A 11 3.50 -0.74 19.04
C GLN A 11 4.76 -1.37 19.62
N ASN A 12 5.93 -1.01 19.05
CA ASN A 12 7.25 -1.39 19.57
C ASN A 12 7.43 -2.91 19.68
N VAL A 13 7.06 -3.62 18.61
CA VAL A 13 7.09 -5.08 18.53
C VAL A 13 8.26 -5.53 17.66
N SER A 14 9.00 -6.56 18.09
CA SER A 14 9.99 -7.19 17.23
C SER A 14 9.49 -8.55 16.73
N LEU A 15 9.53 -8.76 15.41
CA LEU A 15 9.22 -10.03 14.76
C LEU A 15 10.53 -10.70 14.34
N ARG A 16 10.81 -11.92 14.82
CA ARG A 16 12.07 -12.61 14.52
C ARG A 16 11.81 -14.04 14.09
N ASN A 17 12.72 -14.58 13.29
CA ASN A 17 12.81 -16.01 12.96
C ASN A 17 11.50 -16.60 12.42
N GLY A 18 10.90 -15.94 11.43
CA GLY A 18 9.66 -16.35 10.79
C GLY A 18 8.39 -15.87 11.50
N ALA A 19 8.49 -15.04 12.54
CA ALA A 19 7.31 -14.49 13.20
C ALA A 19 6.50 -13.57 12.26
N VAL A 20 5.19 -13.77 12.25
CA VAL A 20 4.27 -13.04 11.37
C VAL A 20 3.20 -12.33 12.20
N LEU A 21 3.04 -11.02 11.98
CA LEU A 21 1.86 -10.29 12.43
C LEU A 21 0.76 -10.49 11.38
N TYR A 22 -0.22 -11.32 11.71
CA TYR A 22 -1.26 -11.72 10.78
C TYR A 22 -2.61 -11.12 11.19
N VAL A 23 -3.22 -10.33 10.31
CA VAL A 23 -4.52 -9.66 10.55
C VAL A 23 -5.50 -10.04 9.45
N MET A 24 -6.62 -10.65 9.84
CA MET A 24 -7.64 -11.16 8.93
C MET A 24 -8.98 -10.44 9.13
N GLY A 25 -9.58 -9.99 8.03
CA GLY A 25 -10.94 -9.45 7.97
C GLY A 25 -12.01 -10.56 7.92
N GLY A 26 -13.14 -10.36 8.61
CA GLY A 26 -14.11 -11.41 8.95
C GLY A 26 -15.05 -11.93 7.84
N GLY A 27 -14.85 -11.61 6.56
CA GLY A 27 -15.84 -11.86 5.50
C GLY A 27 -15.83 -13.22 4.79
N GLY A 28 -15.15 -14.24 5.31
CA GLY A 28 -14.80 -15.46 4.54
C GLY A 28 -15.74 -16.67 4.61
N LEU A 29 -16.86 -16.68 5.34
CA LEU A 29 -17.69 -17.89 5.49
C LEU A 29 -18.99 -17.83 4.68
N ARG A 30 -18.93 -18.19 3.40
CA ARG A 30 -20.09 -18.70 2.65
C ARG A 30 -20.34 -20.16 3.06
N GLY A 31 -21.03 -20.37 4.17
CA GLY A 31 -21.42 -21.70 4.62
C GLY A 31 -22.08 -21.67 5.99
N ALA A 32 -23.34 -22.11 6.04
CA ALA A 32 -24.27 -22.12 7.17
C ALA A 32 -24.97 -20.79 7.47
N GLY A 33 -26.31 -20.81 7.39
CA GLY A 33 -27.19 -19.66 7.55
C GLY A 33 -27.06 -18.96 8.90
N VAL A 34 -26.18 -17.96 8.96
CA VAL A 34 -26.10 -17.00 10.05
C VAL A 34 -26.97 -15.81 9.67
N THR A 35 -28.03 -15.58 10.43
CA THR A 35 -28.82 -14.36 10.41
C THR A 35 -27.92 -13.15 10.67
N GLU A 36 -28.04 -12.11 9.83
CA GLU A 36 -27.42 -10.80 9.99
C GLU A 36 -27.65 -10.29 11.42
N GLY A 37 -26.62 -10.42 12.27
CA GLY A 37 -26.68 -10.12 13.70
C GLY A 37 -25.37 -9.54 14.19
N ASP A 38 -25.39 -8.23 14.40
CA ASP A 38 -24.38 -7.34 15.03
C ASP A 38 -22.97 -7.32 14.40
N GLU A 39 -22.85 -6.64 13.26
CA GLU A 39 -21.58 -6.26 12.62
C GLU A 39 -20.85 -5.15 13.40
N VAL A 40 -19.54 -5.32 13.63
CA VAL A 40 -18.63 -4.24 14.03
C VAL A 40 -18.70 -3.13 12.99
N ARG A 41 -18.91 -1.88 13.41
CA ARG A 41 -19.08 -0.74 12.49
C ARG A 41 -17.82 -0.44 11.69
N SER A 42 -16.66 -0.39 12.35
CA SER A 42 -15.36 -0.15 11.72
C SER A 42 -14.20 -0.68 12.58
N VAL A 43 -13.04 -0.93 11.96
CA VAL A 43 -11.80 -1.29 12.65
C VAL A 43 -10.76 -0.19 12.47
N GLU A 44 -10.17 0.28 13.56
CA GLU A 44 -8.97 1.11 13.55
C GLU A 44 -7.76 0.23 13.92
N LEU A 45 -6.89 -0.05 12.95
CA LEU A 45 -5.63 -0.78 13.16
C LEU A 45 -4.46 0.21 13.06
N SER A 46 -3.63 0.27 14.10
CA SER A 46 -2.39 1.04 14.10
C SER A 46 -1.22 0.14 14.43
N VAL A 47 -0.31 -0.02 13.48
CA VAL A 47 0.95 -0.74 13.63
C VAL A 47 2.08 0.28 13.55
N CYS A 48 2.93 0.35 14.57
CA CYS A 48 4.05 1.28 14.59
C CYS A 48 5.26 0.74 15.35
N GLY A 49 6.47 1.19 15.00
CA GLY A 49 7.68 0.74 15.69
C GLY A 49 7.88 -0.77 15.59
N VAL A 50 7.51 -1.39 14.47
CA VAL A 50 7.72 -2.83 14.28
C VAL A 50 9.10 -3.06 13.66
N ASP A 51 9.92 -3.85 14.35
CA ASP A 51 11.23 -4.30 13.88
C ASP A 51 11.17 -5.78 13.51
N ALA A 52 11.04 -6.09 12.23
CA ALA A 52 11.02 -7.46 11.72
C ALA A 52 12.38 -7.87 11.13
N PHE A 53 12.89 -9.02 11.54
CA PHE A 53 14.01 -9.71 10.91
C PHE A 53 13.63 -11.14 10.57
N ASN A 54 13.56 -11.45 9.27
CA ASN A 54 12.96 -12.68 8.74
C ASN A 54 11.52 -12.84 9.25
N GLY A 55 10.76 -11.75 9.29
CA GLY A 55 9.37 -11.73 9.73
C GLY A 55 8.53 -10.90 8.78
N ALA A 56 7.21 -11.01 8.89
CA ALA A 56 6.28 -10.34 7.97
C ALA A 56 5.04 -9.78 8.66
N ILE A 57 4.42 -8.80 8.01
CA ILE A 57 3.05 -8.37 8.30
C ILE A 57 2.15 -8.89 7.18
N VAL A 58 1.03 -9.50 7.52
CA VAL A 58 0.06 -10.02 6.57
C VAL A 58 -1.31 -9.42 6.88
N LEU A 59 -1.93 -8.79 5.89
CA LEU A 59 -3.31 -8.34 5.93
C LEU A 59 -4.11 -9.14 4.90
N THR A 60 -5.23 -9.73 5.32
CA THR A 60 -6.01 -10.59 4.41
C THR A 60 -7.52 -10.49 4.63
N GLY A 61 -8.28 -10.84 3.59
CA GLY A 61 -9.73 -10.95 3.64
C GLY A 61 -10.46 -9.61 3.55
N LYS A 62 -11.72 -9.61 3.99
CA LYS A 62 -12.61 -8.44 3.90
C LYS A 62 -12.70 -7.73 5.24
N PHE A 63 -12.23 -6.48 5.28
CA PHE A 63 -12.36 -5.63 6.46
C PHE A 63 -13.74 -4.97 6.52
N PRO A 64 -14.27 -4.65 7.72
CA PRO A 64 -15.49 -3.86 7.86
C PRO A 64 -15.41 -2.53 7.09
N VAL A 65 -16.55 -2.05 6.63
CA VAL A 65 -16.65 -0.79 5.88
C VAL A 65 -16.17 0.36 6.77
N GLY A 66 -15.44 1.33 6.21
CA GLY A 66 -14.97 2.48 7.00
C GLY A 66 -13.77 2.17 7.90
N SER A 67 -13.11 1.02 7.73
CA SER A 67 -11.93 0.67 8.53
C SER A 67 -10.73 1.53 8.15
N VAL A 68 -9.92 1.90 9.14
CA VAL A 68 -8.70 2.67 8.98
C VAL A 68 -7.53 1.85 9.51
N MET A 69 -6.58 1.52 8.64
CA MET A 69 -5.40 0.74 8.95
C MET A 69 -4.16 1.58 8.65
N THR A 70 -3.20 1.57 9.57
CA THR A 70 -1.95 2.34 9.46
C THR A 70 -0.77 1.46 9.85
N ILE A 71 0.30 1.50 9.05
CA ILE A 71 1.60 0.87 9.35
C ILE A 71 2.66 1.96 9.24
N THR A 72 3.38 2.21 10.33
CA THR A 72 4.21 3.42 10.46
C THR A 72 5.53 3.14 11.14
N ASP A 73 6.56 3.95 10.85
CA ASP A 73 7.80 4.01 11.62
C ASP A 73 8.36 2.61 11.94
N SER A 74 8.44 1.74 10.93
CA SER A 74 8.76 0.31 11.08
C SER A 74 9.89 -0.09 10.15
N LEU A 75 10.67 -1.09 10.55
CA LEU A 75 11.77 -1.64 9.77
C LEU A 75 11.56 -3.14 9.62
N LEU A 76 11.37 -3.61 8.39
CA LEU A 76 11.20 -5.03 8.10
C LEU A 76 12.27 -5.48 7.12
N ILE A 77 13.09 -6.42 7.56
CA ILE A 77 14.18 -6.99 6.81
C ILE A 77 13.98 -8.49 6.72
N THR A 78 14.27 -9.07 5.57
CA THR A 78 14.35 -10.52 5.42
C THR A 78 15.55 -10.92 4.58
N THR A 79 16.26 -11.95 5.03
CA THR A 79 17.43 -12.54 4.38
C THR A 79 17.18 -14.00 3.99
N GLU A 80 16.02 -14.55 4.33
CA GLU A 80 15.62 -15.92 4.01
C GLU A 80 14.10 -16.02 3.78
N PRO A 81 13.62 -16.99 2.98
CA PRO A 81 12.20 -17.22 2.80
C PRO A 81 11.49 -17.47 4.13
N THR A 82 10.41 -16.73 4.38
CA THR A 82 9.55 -16.98 5.54
C THR A 82 8.46 -17.96 5.10
N PRO A 83 8.36 -19.15 5.73
CA PRO A 83 7.33 -20.11 5.39
C PRO A 83 5.96 -19.57 5.83
N PHE A 84 5.10 -19.15 4.89
CA PHE A 84 3.73 -18.73 5.19
C PHE A 84 2.80 -19.95 5.29
N VAL A 85 3.07 -20.81 6.27
CA VAL A 85 2.32 -22.06 6.50
C VAL A 85 0.81 -21.81 6.68
N TYR A 86 0.42 -20.58 7.01
CA TYR A 86 -0.96 -20.16 7.28
C TYR A 86 -1.67 -19.47 6.09
N LEU A 87 -0.99 -19.30 4.95
CA LEU A 87 -1.59 -18.85 3.69
C LEU A 87 -1.59 -20.01 2.68
N PRO A 88 -2.44 -21.04 2.86
CA PRO A 88 -2.50 -22.15 1.93
C PRO A 88 -2.87 -21.64 0.53
N GLY A 89 -2.00 -21.89 -0.45
CA GLY A 89 -2.15 -21.42 -1.83
C GLY A 89 -1.42 -20.11 -2.17
N SER A 90 -0.79 -19.44 -1.19
CA SER A 90 0.06 -18.28 -1.48
C SER A 90 1.33 -18.70 -2.20
N GLU A 91 1.53 -18.16 -3.40
CA GLU A 91 2.78 -18.32 -4.15
C GLU A 91 3.89 -17.42 -3.61
N SER A 92 3.61 -16.58 -2.60
CA SER A 92 4.54 -15.55 -2.13
C SER A 92 5.62 -16.06 -1.17
N SER A 93 5.42 -17.21 -0.52
CA SER A 93 6.35 -17.72 0.51
C SER A 93 7.80 -17.92 0.04
N PRO A 94 8.08 -18.44 -1.16
CA PRO A 94 9.45 -18.58 -1.67
C PRO A 94 10.16 -17.23 -1.89
N TYR A 95 9.39 -16.15 -2.06
CA TYR A 95 9.87 -14.82 -2.45
C TYR A 95 10.11 -13.87 -1.27
N ALA A 96 10.09 -14.39 -0.04
CA ALA A 96 10.42 -13.68 1.19
C ALA A 96 9.83 -12.25 1.27
N PRO A 97 8.51 -12.05 1.15
CA PRO A 97 7.93 -10.73 1.36
C PRO A 97 7.84 -10.38 2.83
N VAL A 98 7.94 -9.08 3.10
CA VAL A 98 7.86 -8.51 4.45
C VAL A 98 6.49 -7.87 4.73
N LEU A 99 5.77 -7.47 3.69
CA LEU A 99 4.35 -7.10 3.76
C LEU A 99 3.56 -7.88 2.70
N VAL A 100 2.52 -8.59 3.13
CA VAL A 100 1.63 -9.35 2.23
C VAL A 100 0.20 -8.83 2.36
N LEU A 101 -0.40 -8.42 1.25
CA LEU A 101 -1.82 -8.15 1.14
C LEU A 101 -2.46 -9.29 0.33
N SER A 102 -3.16 -10.21 0.99
CA SER A 102 -3.65 -11.45 0.37
C SER A 102 -5.17 -11.49 0.36
N ASP A 103 -5.78 -11.66 -0.82
CA ASP A 103 -7.25 -11.69 -0.98
C ASP A 103 -7.95 -10.51 -0.26
N LEU A 104 -7.31 -9.34 -0.32
CA LEU A 104 -7.70 -8.19 0.47
C LEU A 104 -8.82 -7.44 -0.24
N ARG A 105 -9.94 -7.25 0.47
CA ARG A 105 -11.08 -6.48 0.00
C ARG A 105 -11.40 -5.32 0.94
N LEU A 106 -11.27 -4.10 0.43
CA LEU A 106 -11.54 -2.86 1.14
C LEU A 106 -12.73 -2.14 0.52
N VAL A 107 -13.66 -1.70 1.37
CA VAL A 107 -14.85 -0.94 0.97
C VAL A 107 -14.96 0.30 1.86
N ASN A 108 -14.85 1.49 1.28
CA ASN A 108 -14.74 2.76 2.01
C ASN A 108 -13.72 2.73 3.15
N SER A 109 -12.65 1.96 2.99
CA SER A 109 -11.61 1.73 3.99
C SER A 109 -10.27 2.27 3.52
N THR A 110 -9.36 2.52 4.44
CA THR A 110 -8.05 3.09 4.12
C THR A 110 -6.94 2.29 4.77
N LEU A 111 -5.91 1.97 4.00
CA LEU A 111 -4.63 1.45 4.46
C LEU A 111 -3.53 2.47 4.10
N VAL A 112 -2.83 2.99 5.10
CA VAL A 112 -1.65 3.85 4.88
C VAL A 112 -0.42 3.20 5.46
N VAL A 113 0.63 3.07 4.66
CA VAL A 113 1.96 2.68 5.08
C VAL A 113 2.87 3.88 4.90
N SER A 114 3.49 4.35 5.98
CA SER A 114 4.35 5.54 5.89
C SER A 114 5.54 5.53 6.82
N GLY A 115 6.70 5.98 6.33
CA GLY A 115 7.94 5.95 7.11
C GLY A 115 8.40 4.53 7.43
N VAL A 116 8.11 3.58 6.53
CA VAL A 116 8.47 2.16 6.71
C VAL A 116 9.59 1.78 5.74
N ALA A 117 10.52 0.96 6.20
CA ALA A 117 11.55 0.37 5.35
C ALA A 117 11.30 -1.14 5.17
N PHE A 118 11.18 -1.58 3.91
CA PHE A 118 11.01 -2.96 3.51
C PHE A 118 12.24 -3.42 2.73
N LEU A 119 13.02 -4.35 3.28
CA LEU A 119 14.26 -4.82 2.68
C LEU A 119 14.24 -6.34 2.53
N THR A 120 14.40 -6.83 1.30
CA THR A 120 14.59 -8.26 1.01
C THR A 120 15.99 -8.48 0.47
N VAL A 121 16.72 -9.41 1.09
CA VAL A 121 18.10 -9.77 0.74
C VAL A 121 18.12 -11.23 0.30
N THR A 122 17.20 -11.56 -0.59
CA THR A 122 17.05 -12.88 -1.19
C THR A 122 16.96 -12.73 -2.70
N ARG A 123 17.38 -13.77 -3.44
CA ARG A 123 17.05 -13.86 -4.86
C ARG A 123 15.54 -13.91 -5.01
N ASP A 124 15.00 -13.21 -6.01
CA ASP A 124 13.57 -13.09 -6.28
C ASP A 124 12.75 -12.43 -5.14
N GLY A 125 13.42 -11.75 -4.21
CA GLY A 125 12.80 -11.11 -3.05
C GLY A 125 11.79 -10.03 -3.43
N ARG A 126 10.54 -10.16 -2.96
CA ARG A 126 9.43 -9.21 -3.23
C ARG A 126 9.09 -8.46 -1.95
N ALA A 127 9.51 -7.20 -1.80
CA ALA A 127 9.31 -6.46 -0.54
C ALA A 127 7.84 -6.38 -0.10
N VAL A 128 6.97 -5.94 -1.00
CA VAL A 128 5.51 -5.96 -0.81
C VAL A 128 4.88 -6.91 -1.83
N ALA A 129 4.04 -7.83 -1.37
CA ALA A 129 3.33 -8.77 -2.23
C ALA A 129 1.81 -8.56 -2.17
N PHE A 130 1.17 -8.41 -3.33
CA PHE A 130 -0.29 -8.54 -3.45
C PHE A 130 -0.61 -9.92 -4.03
N ASP A 131 -1.22 -10.76 -3.22
CA ASP A 131 -1.37 -12.19 -3.50
C ASP A 131 -2.81 -12.68 -3.37
N GLY A 132 -3.05 -13.92 -3.80
CA GLY A 132 -4.37 -14.53 -3.87
C GLY A 132 -5.09 -14.21 -5.19
N ALA A 133 -6.42 -14.26 -5.16
CA ALA A 133 -7.26 -14.07 -6.33
C ALA A 133 -7.30 -12.62 -6.81
N ALA A 134 -7.53 -11.67 -5.88
CA ALA A 134 -7.61 -10.25 -6.19
C ALA A 134 -7.29 -9.33 -5.00
N LEU A 135 -6.79 -8.14 -5.31
CA LEU A 135 -6.84 -6.97 -4.43
C LEU A 135 -7.99 -6.08 -4.90
N GLU A 136 -9.06 -5.99 -4.10
CA GLU A 136 -10.27 -5.26 -4.43
C GLU A 136 -10.40 -3.99 -3.59
N LEU A 137 -10.31 -2.82 -4.23
CA LEU A 137 -10.51 -1.52 -3.61
C LEU A 137 -11.76 -0.86 -4.17
N HIS A 138 -12.78 -0.67 -3.34
CA HIS A 138 -13.99 0.05 -3.71
C HIS A 138 -14.18 1.28 -2.82
N GLY A 139 -14.13 2.49 -3.39
CA GLY A 139 -14.14 3.75 -2.62
C GLY A 139 -13.09 3.79 -1.51
N SER A 140 -11.99 3.05 -1.69
CA SER A 140 -10.99 2.77 -0.65
C SER A 140 -9.62 3.26 -1.07
N SER A 141 -8.70 3.39 -0.12
CA SER A 141 -7.31 3.74 -0.45
C SER A 141 -6.28 2.79 0.11
N VAL A 142 -5.22 2.58 -0.67
CA VAL A 142 -3.97 1.99 -0.23
C VAL A 142 -2.86 2.97 -0.62
N ALA A 143 -2.17 3.53 0.36
CA ALA A 143 -1.09 4.49 0.16
C ALA A 143 0.21 3.97 0.77
N LEU A 144 1.28 3.95 -0.02
CA LEU A 144 2.65 3.67 0.38
C LEU A 144 3.46 4.97 0.22
N ASP A 145 3.52 5.76 1.29
CA ASP A 145 4.05 7.12 1.26
C ASP A 145 5.35 7.22 2.07
N ALA A 146 6.42 7.76 1.49
CA ALA A 146 7.74 7.84 2.15
C ALA A 146 8.25 6.47 2.63
N VAL A 147 8.01 5.44 1.84
CA VAL A 147 8.49 4.07 2.08
C VAL A 147 9.88 3.88 1.46
N VAL A 148 10.73 3.07 2.09
CA VAL A 148 12.00 2.62 1.50
C VAL A 148 11.85 1.17 1.07
N PHE A 149 12.07 0.88 -0.21
CA PHE A 149 12.04 -0.46 -0.78
C PHE A 149 13.45 -0.92 -1.13
N GLY A 150 13.77 -2.15 -0.74
CA GLY A 150 14.98 -2.87 -1.14
C GLY A 150 14.64 -4.31 -1.49
N GLY A 151 15.17 -4.81 -2.61
CA GLY A 151 14.92 -6.19 -3.01
C GLY A 151 15.02 -6.45 -4.51
N GLU A 152 14.50 -7.57 -4.97
CA GLU A 152 14.34 -7.78 -6.41
C GLU A 152 13.14 -7.01 -6.95
N SER A 153 12.00 -7.05 -6.26
CA SER A 153 10.83 -6.22 -6.58
C SER A 153 10.41 -5.38 -5.39
N ALA A 154 10.22 -4.08 -5.58
CA ALA A 154 9.70 -3.18 -4.54
C ALA A 154 8.26 -3.55 -4.17
N LEU A 155 7.43 -3.78 -5.18
CA LEU A 155 6.09 -4.32 -5.04
C LEU A 155 5.82 -5.30 -6.16
N TYR A 156 5.21 -6.43 -5.84
CA TYR A 156 4.82 -7.44 -6.81
C TYR A 156 3.38 -7.89 -6.57
N ALA A 157 2.51 -7.61 -7.53
CA ALA A 157 1.12 -8.05 -7.54
C ALA A 157 0.95 -9.26 -8.47
N SER A 158 0.95 -10.46 -7.88
CA SER A 158 0.51 -11.70 -8.56
C SER A 158 -1.00 -11.70 -8.74
N ALA A 159 -1.73 -11.19 -7.74
CA ALA A 159 -3.18 -11.03 -7.80
C ALA A 159 -3.58 -9.93 -8.80
N ARG A 160 -4.79 -10.05 -9.35
CA ARG A 160 -5.38 -8.97 -10.15
C ARG A 160 -5.74 -7.80 -9.24
N VAL A 161 -5.36 -6.59 -9.63
CA VAL A 161 -5.66 -5.37 -8.85
C VAL A 161 -6.86 -4.66 -9.45
N GLU A 162 -7.92 -4.49 -8.66
CA GLU A 162 -9.15 -3.82 -9.06
C GLU A 162 -9.39 -2.57 -8.19
N VAL A 163 -9.36 -1.39 -8.82
CA VAL A 163 -9.52 -0.09 -8.15
C VAL A 163 -10.76 0.60 -8.71
N ALA A 164 -11.84 0.66 -7.93
CA ALA A 164 -13.15 1.07 -8.41
C ALA A 164 -13.86 2.07 -7.48
N GLY A 165 -14.80 2.84 -8.04
CA GLY A 165 -15.75 3.65 -7.27
C GLY A 165 -15.10 4.77 -6.46
N GLY A 166 -14.15 5.50 -7.05
CA GLY A 166 -13.41 6.55 -6.34
C GLY A 166 -12.30 6.01 -5.43
N ALA A 167 -11.75 4.83 -5.75
CA ALA A 167 -10.64 4.27 -4.99
C ALA A 167 -9.28 4.86 -5.44
N VAL A 168 -8.27 4.73 -4.57
CA VAL A 168 -6.91 5.25 -4.79
C VAL A 168 -5.87 4.20 -4.42
N LEU A 169 -5.00 3.85 -5.36
CA LEU A 169 -3.75 3.14 -5.07
C LEU A 169 -2.58 4.08 -5.32
N ARG A 170 -1.80 4.39 -4.28
CA ARG A 170 -0.74 5.41 -4.34
C ARG A 170 0.60 4.89 -3.83
N VAL A 171 1.66 5.22 -4.55
CA VAL A 171 3.06 5.12 -4.09
C VAL A 171 3.73 6.46 -4.32
N SER A 172 4.03 7.18 -3.23
CA SER A 172 4.49 8.56 -3.27
C SER A 172 5.73 8.78 -2.43
N GLU A 173 6.59 9.70 -2.85
CA GLU A 173 7.72 10.20 -2.04
C GLU A 173 8.64 9.09 -1.49
N SER A 174 8.63 7.93 -2.15
CA SER A 174 9.31 6.72 -1.69
C SER A 174 10.69 6.58 -2.33
N ARG A 175 11.55 5.79 -1.68
CA ARG A 175 12.88 5.43 -2.21
C ARG A 175 12.88 3.99 -2.67
N VAL A 176 13.30 3.74 -3.90
CA VAL A 176 13.24 2.42 -4.52
C VAL A 176 14.64 1.96 -4.93
N TYR A 177 15.17 0.96 -4.24
CA TYR A 177 16.47 0.34 -4.54
C TYR A 177 16.24 -1.13 -4.86
N ALA A 178 15.80 -1.42 -6.09
CA ALA A 178 15.35 -2.75 -6.45
C ALA A 178 15.78 -3.16 -7.86
N ALA A 179 15.59 -4.43 -8.23
CA ALA A 179 15.69 -4.80 -9.64
C ALA A 179 14.49 -4.25 -10.40
N ARG A 180 13.27 -4.36 -9.88
CA ARG A 180 12.03 -3.86 -10.49
C ARG A 180 11.26 -3.02 -9.46
N GLY A 181 10.57 -1.98 -9.93
CA GLY A 181 9.73 -1.14 -9.08
C GLY A 181 8.42 -1.82 -8.71
N LEU A 182 7.30 -1.29 -9.21
CA LEU A 182 5.95 -1.76 -8.93
C LEU A 182 5.48 -2.66 -10.07
N VAL A 183 5.40 -3.97 -9.83
CA VAL A 183 5.06 -4.97 -10.85
C VAL A 183 3.61 -5.43 -10.70
N PHE A 184 2.78 -5.17 -11.72
CA PHE A 184 1.43 -5.68 -11.84
C PHE A 184 1.39 -6.88 -12.79
N ALA A 185 1.69 -8.07 -12.26
CA ALA A 185 1.72 -9.31 -13.03
C ALA A 185 0.30 -9.86 -13.28
N GLY A 186 -0.57 -9.80 -12.26
CA GLY A 186 -1.98 -10.23 -12.36
C GLY A 186 -2.88 -9.29 -13.17
N GLY A 187 -2.36 -8.14 -13.59
CA GLY A 187 -3.10 -7.09 -14.31
C GLY A 187 -3.71 -6.03 -13.40
N LEU A 188 -4.16 -4.94 -14.02
CA LEU A 188 -4.69 -3.76 -13.36
C LEU A 188 -6.02 -3.35 -14.02
N ALA A 189 -7.08 -3.20 -13.23
CA ALA A 189 -8.34 -2.66 -13.70
C ALA A 189 -8.71 -1.45 -12.83
N SER A 190 -8.96 -0.30 -13.47
CA SER A 190 -9.34 0.93 -12.77
C SER A 190 -10.62 1.51 -13.35
N ASN A 191 -11.62 1.78 -12.51
CA ASN A 191 -12.92 2.33 -12.92
C ASN A 191 -13.29 3.54 -12.06
N ALA A 192 -13.38 4.72 -12.68
CA ALA A 192 -13.63 6.00 -12.00
C ALA A 192 -12.73 6.19 -10.75
N SER A 193 -11.45 5.87 -10.89
CA SER A 193 -10.50 5.75 -9.77
C SER A 193 -9.09 6.21 -10.16
N ALA A 194 -8.18 6.29 -9.19
CA ALA A 194 -6.83 6.77 -9.42
C ALA A 194 -5.75 5.76 -8.99
N VAL A 195 -4.73 5.59 -9.83
CA VAL A 195 -3.48 4.90 -9.49
C VAL A 195 -2.35 5.91 -9.67
N VAL A 196 -1.61 6.20 -8.61
CA VAL A 196 -0.65 7.32 -8.57
C VAL A 196 0.72 6.83 -8.15
N VAL A 197 1.72 7.06 -8.98
CA VAL A 197 3.14 6.76 -8.75
C VAL A 197 3.92 8.06 -8.91
N ASN A 198 4.19 8.74 -7.81
CA ASN A 198 4.70 10.10 -7.87
C ASN A 198 5.87 10.41 -6.94
N ASP A 199 6.74 11.31 -7.39
CA ASP A 199 7.78 11.92 -6.56
C ASP A 199 8.71 10.87 -5.89
N ASN A 200 8.85 9.69 -6.51
CA ASN A 200 9.71 8.63 -6.01
C ASN A 200 11.13 8.79 -6.54
N THR A 201 12.12 8.38 -5.75
CA THR A 201 13.53 8.43 -6.13
C THR A 201 14.18 7.06 -6.01
N GLY A 202 15.24 6.77 -6.76
CA GLY A 202 15.86 5.46 -6.62
C GLY A 202 16.72 4.98 -7.77
N VAL A 203 17.15 3.73 -7.64
CA VAL A 203 17.96 3.03 -8.63
C VAL A 203 17.30 1.69 -8.90
N LEU A 204 17.08 1.42 -10.19
CA LEU A 204 16.59 0.15 -10.68
C LEU A 204 17.68 -0.54 -11.50
N SER A 205 18.07 -1.75 -11.09
CA SER A 205 19.04 -2.53 -11.85
C SER A 205 18.42 -3.23 -13.06
N GLU A 206 17.10 -3.41 -13.06
CA GLU A 206 16.33 -4.05 -14.12
C GLU A 206 14.97 -3.33 -14.33
N GLY A 207 14.12 -3.82 -15.23
CA GLY A 207 12.72 -3.39 -15.31
C GLY A 207 12.47 -1.88 -15.45
N ALA A 208 11.44 -1.41 -14.73
CA ALA A 208 10.97 -0.03 -14.69
C ALA A 208 10.34 0.32 -13.33
N MET A 209 10.13 1.62 -13.06
CA MET A 209 9.46 2.10 -11.84
C MET A 209 8.02 1.59 -11.75
N LEU A 210 7.28 1.60 -12.87
CA LEU A 210 5.99 0.94 -13.00
C LEU A 210 6.05 -0.11 -14.12
N VAL A 211 5.69 -1.35 -13.80
CA VAL A 211 5.69 -2.48 -14.75
C VAL A 211 4.28 -3.06 -14.83
N LEU A 212 3.69 -3.01 -16.02
CA LEU A 212 2.38 -3.59 -16.34
C LEU A 212 2.60 -4.83 -17.20
N TRP A 213 2.82 -5.99 -16.59
CA TRP A 213 2.97 -7.25 -17.34
C TRP A 213 1.63 -7.87 -17.72
N GLY A 214 0.67 -7.82 -16.79
CA GLY A 214 -0.71 -8.22 -17.05
C GLY A 214 -1.44 -7.19 -17.92
N SER A 215 -2.68 -7.50 -18.30
CA SER A 215 -3.53 -6.54 -19.00
C SER A 215 -3.87 -5.37 -18.07
N ALA A 216 -3.83 -4.15 -18.61
CA ALA A 216 -4.21 -2.95 -17.87
C ALA A 216 -5.40 -2.27 -18.56
N SER A 217 -6.50 -2.05 -17.84
CA SER A 217 -7.68 -1.36 -18.36
C SER A 217 -8.11 -0.21 -17.44
N LEU A 218 -8.27 0.97 -18.03
CA LEU A 218 -8.77 2.16 -17.34
C LEU A 218 -10.07 2.61 -17.99
N ALA A 219 -11.11 2.80 -17.18
CA ALA A 219 -12.45 3.19 -17.61
C ALA A 219 -13.04 4.33 -16.78
N SER A 220 -14.01 5.04 -17.35
CA SER A 220 -14.90 5.97 -16.65
C SER A 220 -14.19 7.13 -15.93
N GLY A 221 -13.22 7.77 -16.58
CA GLY A 221 -12.48 8.88 -15.98
C GLY A 221 -11.36 8.45 -15.05
N SER A 222 -10.90 7.20 -15.14
CA SER A 222 -9.77 6.74 -14.34
C SER A 222 -8.47 7.46 -14.71
N TRP A 223 -7.57 7.53 -13.74
CA TRP A 223 -6.28 8.21 -13.90
C TRP A 223 -5.12 7.34 -13.42
N LEU A 224 -4.23 6.97 -14.34
CA LEU A 224 -2.93 6.39 -14.02
C LEU A 224 -1.86 7.47 -14.16
N SER A 225 -1.32 7.92 -13.03
CA SER A 225 -0.38 9.03 -12.98
C SER A 225 1.02 8.54 -12.63
N VAL A 226 1.97 8.71 -13.53
CA VAL A 226 3.41 8.48 -13.32
C VAL A 226 4.10 9.83 -13.45
N ARG A 227 4.34 10.50 -12.32
CA ARG A 227 4.78 11.91 -12.34
C ARG A 227 5.90 12.24 -11.34
N GLY A 228 6.84 13.10 -11.73
CA GLY A 228 7.85 13.62 -10.80
C GLY A 228 8.85 12.58 -10.26
N ASN A 229 8.90 11.37 -10.82
CA ASN A 229 9.82 10.34 -10.36
C ASN A 229 11.24 10.62 -10.89
N ASP A 230 12.26 10.40 -10.06
CA ASP A 230 13.67 10.52 -10.40
C ASP A 230 14.39 9.18 -10.20
N ILE A 231 14.44 8.40 -11.27
CA ILE A 231 14.83 6.99 -11.24
C ILE A 231 16.02 6.78 -12.15
N VAL A 232 17.10 6.22 -11.58
CA VAL A 232 18.16 5.63 -12.39
C VAL A 232 17.62 4.30 -12.94
N GLY A 233 17.03 4.35 -14.14
CA GLY A 233 16.38 3.22 -14.80
C GLY A 233 15.19 3.67 -15.64
N ARG A 234 14.38 2.70 -16.09
CA ARG A 234 13.15 3.00 -16.86
C ARG A 234 12.03 3.46 -15.94
N LEU A 235 11.11 4.24 -16.50
CA LEU A 235 9.96 4.78 -15.78
C LEU A 235 8.73 3.90 -15.92
N LEU A 236 8.45 3.44 -17.14
CA LEU A 236 7.24 2.67 -17.45
C LEU A 236 7.57 1.49 -18.35
N SER A 237 7.11 0.30 -17.98
CA SER A 237 7.08 -0.86 -18.84
C SER A 237 5.63 -1.26 -19.08
N ALA A 238 5.15 -1.04 -20.30
CA ALA A 238 3.80 -1.40 -20.72
C ALA A 238 3.75 -2.88 -21.19
N PRO A 239 2.55 -3.49 -21.26
CA PRO A 239 2.43 -4.89 -21.62
C PRO A 239 2.96 -5.17 -23.03
N SER A 240 3.54 -6.36 -23.22
CA SER A 240 3.96 -6.86 -24.53
C SER A 240 2.76 -7.39 -25.33
N TYR A 241 2.81 -7.24 -26.66
CA TYR A 241 1.79 -7.77 -27.58
C TYR A 241 1.50 -9.26 -27.31
N PRO A 242 0.22 -9.71 -27.33
CA PRO A 242 -0.98 -8.98 -27.72
C PRO A 242 -1.64 -8.16 -26.61
N ARG A 243 -1.04 -8.09 -25.40
CA ARG A 243 -1.59 -7.29 -24.31
C ARG A 243 -1.26 -5.82 -24.54
N VAL A 244 -2.17 -4.95 -24.12
CA VAL A 244 -2.01 -3.49 -24.22
C VAL A 244 -2.56 -2.83 -22.95
N VAL A 245 -2.15 -1.58 -22.71
CA VAL A 245 -2.89 -0.69 -21.82
C VAL A 245 -4.07 -0.14 -22.61
N GLU A 246 -5.29 -0.37 -22.12
CA GLU A 246 -6.53 0.10 -22.73
C GLU A 246 -7.08 1.30 -21.94
N LEU A 247 -7.29 2.41 -22.63
CA LEU A 247 -7.83 3.65 -22.06
C LEU A 247 -9.22 3.95 -22.62
N ARG A 248 -10.25 3.95 -21.77
CA ARG A 248 -11.65 4.28 -22.11
C ARG A 248 -12.08 5.50 -21.30
N GLN A 249 -12.19 6.66 -21.95
CA GLN A 249 -12.47 7.95 -21.29
C GLN A 249 -11.58 8.18 -20.07
N SER A 250 -10.30 7.82 -20.16
CA SER A 250 -9.36 7.75 -19.02
C SER A 250 -8.00 8.29 -19.42
N ILE A 251 -7.20 8.69 -18.44
CA ILE A 251 -5.93 9.37 -18.66
C ILE A 251 -4.77 8.54 -18.10
N LEU A 252 -3.75 8.32 -18.92
CA LEU A 252 -2.40 7.94 -18.50
C LEU A 252 -1.51 9.17 -18.59
N THR A 253 -0.82 9.52 -17.51
CA THR A 253 0.11 10.66 -17.47
C THR A 253 1.52 10.17 -17.21
N LEU A 254 2.46 10.53 -18.09
CA LEU A 254 3.90 10.39 -17.90
C LEU A 254 4.55 11.78 -17.94
N HIS A 255 4.64 12.46 -16.79
CA HIS A 255 5.02 13.87 -16.77
C HIS A 255 6.06 14.24 -15.71
N GLY A 256 7.08 15.02 -16.10
CA GLY A 256 8.05 15.59 -15.16
C GLY A 256 8.98 14.56 -14.54
N ASN A 257 9.18 13.42 -15.20
CA ASN A 257 10.01 12.33 -14.68
C ASN A 257 11.45 12.42 -15.23
N THR A 258 12.40 11.94 -14.44
CA THR A 258 13.79 11.71 -14.85
C THR A 258 14.04 10.21 -14.87
N GLY A 259 14.47 9.70 -16.03
CA GLY A 259 14.87 8.31 -16.25
C GLY A 259 16.28 8.21 -16.82
N SER A 260 16.83 7.00 -16.85
CA SER A 260 18.15 6.74 -17.44
C SER A 260 18.23 5.35 -18.08
N GLY A 261 19.28 5.11 -18.85
CA GLY A 261 19.54 3.84 -19.52
C GLY A 261 19.47 3.97 -21.04
N SER A 262 19.04 2.90 -21.71
CA SER A 262 18.86 2.90 -23.16
C SER A 262 17.51 3.50 -23.60
N GLN A 263 16.48 3.33 -22.78
CA GLN A 263 15.11 3.77 -23.01
C GLN A 263 14.47 4.12 -21.67
N VAL A 264 13.46 4.99 -21.66
CA VAL A 264 12.70 5.32 -20.45
C VAL A 264 11.35 4.60 -20.39
N MET A 265 10.90 4.10 -21.54
CA MET A 265 9.67 3.33 -21.67
C MET A 265 9.87 2.16 -22.64
N ASP A 266 9.17 1.06 -22.40
CA ASP A 266 8.93 0.01 -23.38
C ASP A 266 7.47 -0.45 -23.37
N GLY A 267 7.11 -1.24 -24.38
CA GLY A 267 5.72 -1.62 -24.67
C GLY A 267 4.93 -0.50 -25.34
N ALA A 268 3.63 -0.74 -25.57
CA ALA A 268 2.75 0.20 -26.25
C ALA A 268 1.47 0.46 -25.45
N VAL A 269 0.99 1.70 -25.52
CA VAL A 269 -0.30 2.12 -24.96
C VAL A 269 -1.28 2.27 -26.12
N SER A 270 -2.47 1.68 -25.99
CA SER A 270 -3.54 1.79 -26.99
C SER A 270 -4.68 2.64 -26.44
N THR A 271 -4.96 3.75 -27.12
CA THR A 271 -6.03 4.69 -26.72
C THR A 271 -7.40 4.35 -27.29
N GLY A 272 -7.53 3.22 -28.01
CA GLY A 272 -8.80 2.52 -28.28
C GLY A 272 -9.95 3.29 -28.95
N GLY A 273 -9.74 4.52 -29.42
CA GLY A 273 -10.77 5.38 -30.02
C GLY A 273 -11.88 5.85 -29.05
N ALA A 274 -11.89 5.39 -27.79
CA ALA A 274 -12.95 5.63 -26.81
C ALA A 274 -12.66 6.83 -25.89
N GLY A 275 -11.97 7.86 -26.40
CA GLY A 275 -11.65 9.08 -25.65
C GLY A 275 -10.60 8.89 -24.54
N GLY A 276 -9.73 7.89 -24.66
CA GLY A 276 -8.57 7.73 -23.77
C GLY A 276 -7.41 8.65 -24.15
N GLU A 277 -6.70 9.19 -23.17
CA GLU A 277 -5.54 10.06 -23.39
C GLU A 277 -4.26 9.48 -22.78
N PHE A 278 -3.18 9.48 -23.56
CA PHE A 278 -1.84 9.29 -23.02
C PHE A 278 -1.07 10.60 -23.14
N VAL A 279 -0.83 11.22 -21.99
CA VAL A 279 -0.28 12.57 -21.81
C VAL A 279 1.18 12.45 -21.43
N VAL A 280 2.07 13.10 -22.20
CA VAL A 280 3.51 13.11 -21.90
C VAL A 280 4.06 14.52 -21.85
N GLY A 281 5.06 14.75 -20.99
CA GLY A 281 5.73 16.04 -20.90
C GLY A 281 6.91 16.05 -19.94
N CYS A 282 7.86 16.95 -20.15
CA CYS A 282 8.95 17.20 -19.20
C CYS A 282 9.76 15.97 -18.78
N VAL A 283 10.02 15.06 -19.71
CA VAL A 283 10.82 13.88 -19.42
C VAL A 283 12.30 14.23 -19.58
N ARG A 284 13.12 13.83 -18.60
CA ARG A 284 14.58 13.85 -18.69
C ARG A 284 15.10 12.43 -18.90
N HIS A 285 16.07 12.28 -19.78
CA HIS A 285 16.76 11.02 -20.04
C HIS A 285 18.27 11.21 -19.96
N ASN A 286 18.95 10.42 -19.13
CA ASN A 286 20.40 10.50 -18.91
C ASN A 286 20.89 11.93 -18.58
N GLY A 287 20.15 12.62 -17.71
CA GLY A 287 20.46 13.98 -17.27
C GLY A 287 20.06 15.11 -18.23
N ARG A 288 19.54 14.79 -19.43
CA ARG A 288 19.11 15.80 -20.42
C ARG A 288 17.58 15.86 -20.54
N ALA A 289 17.03 17.07 -20.63
CA ALA A 289 15.61 17.25 -20.97
C ALA A 289 15.38 16.88 -22.44
N LEU A 290 14.33 16.09 -22.69
CA LEU A 290 13.96 15.67 -24.03
C LEU A 290 13.03 16.67 -24.69
N GLU A 291 13.24 16.87 -25.99
CA GLU A 291 12.25 17.52 -26.86
C GLU A 291 11.20 16.50 -27.35
N ALA A 292 10.04 16.99 -27.79
CA ALA A 292 8.94 16.17 -28.29
C ALA A 292 9.36 15.19 -29.41
N ALA A 293 10.25 15.62 -30.30
CA ALA A 293 10.78 14.81 -31.39
C ALA A 293 11.63 13.62 -30.92
N GLU A 294 12.13 13.66 -29.68
CA GLU A 294 13.05 12.68 -29.12
C GLU A 294 12.35 11.61 -28.28
N TYR A 295 11.05 11.76 -27.98
CA TYR A 295 10.31 10.79 -27.18
C TYR A 295 10.29 9.39 -27.80
N ALA A 296 10.14 9.29 -29.12
CA ALA A 296 10.13 8.01 -29.81
C ALA A 296 11.46 7.27 -29.71
N SER A 297 12.59 7.97 -29.68
CA SER A 297 13.92 7.34 -29.61
C SER A 297 14.23 6.74 -28.23
N VAL A 298 13.50 7.15 -27.20
CA VAL A 298 13.60 6.59 -25.83
C VAL A 298 12.42 5.67 -25.47
N GLY A 299 11.66 5.23 -26.48
CA GLY A 299 10.58 4.25 -26.35
C GLY A 299 9.23 4.82 -25.91
N ILE A 300 9.11 6.13 -25.69
CA ILE A 300 7.82 6.76 -25.40
C ILE A 300 7.01 6.84 -26.70
N THR A 301 6.00 5.98 -26.83
CA THR A 301 5.16 5.87 -28.02
C THR A 301 3.68 5.72 -27.65
N GLY A 302 2.78 5.98 -28.60
CA GLY A 302 1.34 5.87 -28.38
C GLY A 302 0.71 7.02 -27.58
N TYR A 303 1.48 8.08 -27.27
CA TYR A 303 0.94 9.28 -26.62
C TYR A 303 0.00 10.04 -27.57
N THR A 304 -1.02 10.66 -27.01
CA THR A 304 -2.04 11.42 -27.75
C THR A 304 -1.85 12.92 -27.63
N ARG A 305 -1.22 13.39 -26.54
CA ARG A 305 -0.97 14.82 -26.32
C ARG A 305 0.33 15.06 -25.56
N ILE A 306 0.99 16.17 -25.89
CA ILE A 306 2.21 16.63 -25.22
C ILE A 306 1.87 17.87 -24.41
N VAL A 307 2.31 17.91 -23.15
CA VAL A 307 2.22 19.08 -22.28
C VAL A 307 3.62 19.63 -22.05
N ALA A 308 3.80 20.93 -22.31
CA ALA A 308 5.07 21.60 -22.12
C ALA A 308 5.35 21.84 -20.62
N CYS A 309 6.63 22.03 -20.30
CA CYS A 309 7.03 22.30 -18.93
C CYS A 309 6.53 23.65 -18.42
N ASN A 310 6.13 23.66 -17.15
CA ASN A 310 5.57 24.81 -16.45
C ASN A 310 4.19 25.26 -16.98
N THR A 311 3.55 24.48 -17.86
CA THR A 311 2.16 24.72 -18.27
C THR A 311 1.21 24.09 -17.27
N CYS A 312 0.20 24.85 -16.85
CA CYS A 312 -0.88 24.34 -16.01
C CYS A 312 -1.82 23.45 -16.85
N ASP A 313 -1.91 22.17 -16.51
CA ASP A 313 -2.79 21.22 -17.20
C ASP A 313 -3.50 20.31 -16.21
N VAL A 314 -4.83 20.29 -16.28
CA VAL A 314 -5.68 19.52 -15.35
C VAL A 314 -5.40 18.03 -15.45
N GLY A 315 -5.19 17.47 -16.66
CA GLY A 315 -4.90 16.04 -16.83
C GLY A 315 -3.47 15.65 -16.51
N VAL A 316 -2.61 16.60 -16.15
CA VAL A 316 -1.28 16.35 -15.59
C VAL A 316 -1.27 16.46 -14.07
N GLY A 317 -1.88 17.53 -13.54
CA GLY A 317 -1.79 17.87 -12.12
C GLY A 317 -2.93 17.33 -11.25
N CYS A 318 -4.08 16.99 -11.82
CA CYS A 318 -5.29 16.72 -11.05
C CYS A 318 -6.05 15.48 -11.52
N PHE A 319 -6.75 14.84 -10.59
CA PHE A 319 -7.78 13.87 -10.91
C PHE A 319 -9.02 14.60 -11.44
N ALA A 320 -9.23 14.51 -12.76
CA ALA A 320 -10.24 15.32 -13.46
C ALA A 320 -11.65 15.18 -12.87
N ALA A 321 -12.08 13.96 -12.55
CA ALA A 321 -13.43 13.69 -12.07
C ALA A 321 -13.77 14.36 -10.73
N ALA A 322 -12.78 14.69 -9.91
CA ALA A 322 -12.97 15.41 -8.64
C ALA A 322 -12.33 16.80 -8.62
N THR A 323 -12.04 17.37 -9.80
CA THR A 323 -11.49 18.73 -9.94
C THR A 323 -12.56 19.69 -10.43
N ARG A 324 -12.76 20.79 -9.70
CA ARG A 324 -13.70 21.87 -10.07
C ARG A 324 -13.09 22.88 -11.03
N SER A 325 -11.85 23.28 -10.75
CA SER A 325 -11.10 24.25 -11.56
C SER A 325 -9.61 24.16 -11.26
N MET A 326 -8.78 24.77 -12.10
CA MET A 326 -7.36 24.98 -11.86
C MET A 326 -7.09 26.47 -11.71
N SER A 327 -6.30 26.84 -10.71
CA SER A 327 -5.86 28.23 -10.53
C SER A 327 -4.73 28.59 -11.50
N ASP A 328 -4.48 29.89 -11.68
CA ASP A 328 -3.32 30.41 -12.44
C ASP A 328 -1.96 29.93 -11.88
N SER A 329 -1.91 29.55 -10.60
CA SER A 329 -0.72 28.97 -9.95
C SER A 329 -0.59 27.44 -10.13
N CYS A 330 -1.27 26.86 -11.13
CA CYS A 330 -1.37 25.42 -11.41
C CYS A 330 -1.87 24.55 -10.24
N ARG A 331 -2.56 25.12 -9.25
CA ARG A 331 -3.17 24.35 -8.16
C ARG A 331 -4.56 23.88 -8.54
N CYS A 332 -4.84 22.61 -8.26
CA CYS A 332 -6.18 22.03 -8.38
C CYS A 332 -7.09 22.60 -7.28
N ARG A 333 -8.29 23.05 -7.67
CA ARG A 333 -9.38 23.36 -6.76
C ARG A 333 -10.39 22.22 -6.86
N CYS A 334 -10.53 21.48 -5.77
CA CYS A 334 -11.30 20.24 -5.77
C CYS A 334 -12.82 20.51 -5.78
N ALA A 335 -13.54 19.61 -6.45
CA ALA A 335 -14.97 19.49 -6.29
C ALA A 335 -15.30 18.82 -4.95
N GLU A 336 -16.59 18.70 -4.63
CA GLU A 336 -17.01 17.94 -3.46
C GLU A 336 -16.55 16.48 -3.60
N GLY A 337 -15.98 15.91 -2.53
CA GLY A 337 -15.39 14.56 -2.54
C GLY A 337 -13.96 14.48 -3.10
N GLY A 338 -13.38 15.58 -3.59
CA GLY A 338 -11.96 15.63 -3.98
C GLY A 338 -11.07 16.18 -2.86
N TYR A 339 -9.91 15.55 -2.64
CA TYR A 339 -9.03 15.84 -1.53
C TYR A 339 -7.55 16.01 -1.93
N GLY A 340 -6.82 16.79 -1.13
CA GLY A 340 -5.38 16.99 -1.30
C GLY A 340 -5.02 17.89 -2.48
N ARG A 341 -3.74 17.85 -2.87
CA ARG A 341 -3.20 18.70 -3.95
C ARG A 341 -3.68 18.28 -5.33
N ASP A 342 -3.92 16.99 -5.52
CA ASP A 342 -4.27 16.40 -6.83
C ASP A 342 -5.78 16.16 -6.95
N CYS A 343 -6.58 16.58 -5.95
CA CYS A 343 -8.02 16.30 -5.87
C CYS A 343 -8.39 14.82 -6.00
N LEU A 344 -7.67 13.95 -5.29
CA LEU A 344 -7.95 12.51 -5.30
C LEU A 344 -9.33 12.23 -4.67
N PRO A 345 -10.05 11.18 -5.11
CA PRO A 345 -11.43 10.90 -4.70
C PRO A 345 -11.58 10.39 -3.26
N LEU A 346 -10.48 10.28 -2.51
CA LEU A 346 -10.50 9.86 -1.11
C LEU A 346 -9.53 10.68 -0.26
N GLN A 347 -9.98 11.03 0.95
CA GLN A 347 -9.12 11.65 1.95
C GLN A 347 -8.23 10.59 2.60
N LEU A 348 -6.92 10.74 2.44
CA LEU A 348 -5.96 9.95 3.22
C LEU A 348 -5.96 10.46 4.68
N PRO A 349 -6.08 9.56 5.68
CA PRO A 349 -6.02 9.94 7.08
C PRO A 349 -4.64 10.51 7.38
N ARG A 350 -4.58 11.50 8.28
CA ARG A 350 -3.29 11.92 8.85
C ARG A 350 -2.69 10.74 9.58
N VAL A 351 -1.40 10.54 9.39
CA VAL A 351 -0.63 9.48 10.03
C VAL A 351 0.06 10.08 11.24
N ASP A 352 -0.51 9.89 12.44
CA ASP A 352 0.06 10.43 13.69
C ASP A 352 0.82 9.32 14.47
N GLY A 353 1.10 8.18 13.82
CA GLY A 353 1.63 6.97 14.47
C GLY A 353 0.69 6.43 15.57
N CYS A 354 1.20 5.55 16.45
CA CYS A 354 0.42 5.08 17.60
C CYS A 354 0.27 6.12 18.73
N ASN A 355 0.93 7.28 18.64
CA ASN A 355 0.97 8.28 19.70
C ASN A 355 -0.30 9.17 19.81
N ARG A 356 -1.39 8.83 19.11
CA ARG A 356 -2.67 9.55 19.16
C ARG A 356 -3.37 9.61 20.52
N THR A 357 -2.85 8.96 21.56
CA THR A 357 -3.50 8.89 22.88
C THR A 357 -3.26 10.10 23.79
N VAL A 358 -2.42 11.09 23.40
CA VAL A 358 -2.13 12.23 24.29
C VAL A 358 -3.02 13.47 24.02
N ASP A 359 -3.52 13.67 22.79
CA ASP A 359 -4.05 14.99 22.41
C ASP A 359 -5.56 15.18 22.58
N ARG A 360 -6.34 14.11 22.74
CA ARG A 360 -7.80 14.23 22.98
C ARG A 360 -8.18 14.50 24.44
N GLN A 361 -7.25 14.34 25.40
CA GLN A 361 -7.53 14.60 26.82
C GLN A 361 -7.00 15.97 27.32
N ASN A 362 -6.16 16.67 26.55
CA ASN A 362 -5.54 17.93 27.00
C ASN A 362 -6.37 19.21 26.80
N ARG A 363 -7.68 19.08 26.54
CA ARG A 363 -8.62 20.21 26.59
C ARG A 363 -9.50 20.17 27.83
N THR A 364 -8.91 20.13 29.02
CA THR A 364 -9.42 20.81 30.21
C THR A 364 -8.28 21.11 31.18
N VAL A 365 -8.43 22.22 31.88
CA VAL A 365 -7.39 23.00 32.57
C VAL A 365 -7.26 22.58 34.05
N ASP A 366 -6.00 22.53 34.49
CA ASP A 366 -5.41 22.78 35.83
C ASP A 366 -5.37 21.71 36.96
N ARG A 367 -4.14 21.62 37.50
CA ARG A 367 -3.69 21.36 38.88
C ARG A 367 -4.42 20.30 39.73
N GLN A 368 -3.75 19.16 39.92
CA GLN A 368 -3.04 18.84 41.18
C GLN A 368 -2.41 17.44 41.10
N ASN A 369 -1.25 17.32 41.73
CA ASN A 369 -0.43 16.12 41.94
C ASN A 369 -1.26 14.82 42.11
N ARG A 370 -1.24 13.95 41.11
CA ARG A 370 -1.52 12.51 41.23
C ARG A 370 -0.72 11.77 40.18
N THR A 371 0.22 10.95 40.63
CA THR A 371 0.79 9.85 39.85
C THR A 371 -0.36 8.96 39.38
N VAL A 372 -0.75 9.08 38.11
CA VAL A 372 -1.69 8.14 37.48
C VAL A 372 -0.85 7.10 36.79
N ALA A 373 -0.79 5.92 37.40
CA ALA A 373 -0.26 4.73 36.76
C ALA A 373 -1.04 4.48 35.46
N CYS A 374 -0.34 4.41 34.33
CA CYS A 374 -0.90 3.82 33.13
C CYS A 374 -1.28 2.37 33.45
N PRO A 375 -2.47 1.86 33.06
CA PRO A 375 -2.62 0.43 32.91
C PRO A 375 -1.76 0.05 31.70
N ALA A 376 -0.50 -0.27 31.96
CA ALA A 376 0.26 -1.14 31.08
C ALA A 376 -0.54 -2.45 31.02
N LEU A 377 -0.86 -2.91 29.81
CA LEU A 377 -1.29 -4.28 29.62
C LEU A 377 -0.12 -5.18 30.03
N GLY A 378 -0.15 -5.63 31.30
CA GLY A 378 0.78 -6.60 31.83
C GLY A 378 0.52 -7.94 31.15
N VAL A 379 1.47 -8.38 30.34
CA VAL A 379 1.42 -9.69 29.69
C VAL A 379 1.89 -10.72 30.72
N THR A 380 0.95 -11.35 31.44
CA THR A 380 1.27 -12.46 32.35
C THR A 380 1.36 -13.76 31.59
N THR A 381 2.51 -14.43 31.66
CA THR A 381 2.66 -15.84 31.26
C THR A 381 1.90 -16.76 32.24
N PRO A 382 1.70 -18.05 31.93
CA PRO A 382 1.08 -19.02 32.86
C PRO A 382 1.79 -19.14 34.22
N SER A 383 3.02 -18.62 34.34
CA SER A 383 3.79 -18.53 35.58
C SER A 383 3.58 -17.24 36.39
N GLY A 384 2.67 -16.35 35.96
CA GLY A 384 2.27 -15.16 36.72
C GLY A 384 3.28 -14.00 36.72
N ARG A 385 4.28 -14.00 35.82
CA ARG A 385 5.26 -12.91 35.69
C ARG A 385 5.15 -12.22 34.33
N GLY A 386 5.37 -10.90 34.31
CA GLY A 386 5.41 -10.07 33.10
C GLY A 386 6.61 -10.40 32.20
N LEU A 387 6.43 -10.39 30.88
CA LEU A 387 7.52 -10.51 29.90
C LEU A 387 8.38 -9.24 29.88
N THR A 388 9.70 -9.38 30.09
CA THR A 388 10.66 -8.28 30.05
C THR A 388 11.61 -8.41 28.85
N LEU A 389 12.21 -7.29 28.42
CA LEU A 389 13.24 -7.26 27.37
C LEU A 389 14.46 -8.14 27.71
N ALA A 390 14.69 -8.42 29.00
CA ALA A 390 15.74 -9.31 29.48
C ALA A 390 15.44 -10.80 29.21
N ASP A 391 14.16 -11.20 29.22
CA ASP A 391 13.72 -12.58 28.93
C ASP A 391 13.86 -12.92 27.42
N ILE A 392 13.87 -11.89 26.57
CA ILE A 392 14.12 -12.01 25.12
C ILE A 392 15.61 -12.21 24.82
N ARG A 393 16.51 -11.57 25.58
CA ARG A 393 17.95 -11.53 25.33
C ARG A 393 18.75 -12.74 25.83
N THR A 394 18.22 -13.54 26.76
CA THR A 394 19.02 -14.54 27.51
C THR A 394 18.82 -16.01 27.15
N SER A 395 17.93 -16.38 26.21
CA SER A 395 17.70 -17.80 25.88
C SER A 395 18.13 -18.17 24.46
N SER A 396 18.95 -19.21 24.39
CA SER A 396 19.67 -19.71 23.24
C SER A 396 18.81 -20.48 22.22
N ALA A 397 19.20 -20.34 20.95
CA ALA A 397 19.17 -21.33 19.86
C ALA A 397 17.85 -21.86 19.25
N ALA A 398 16.68 -21.28 19.52
CA ALA A 398 15.44 -21.65 18.80
C ALA A 398 14.61 -20.41 18.37
N PRO A 399 13.88 -20.48 17.22
CA PRO A 399 13.13 -19.36 16.68
C PRO A 399 11.89 -19.02 17.53
N LYS A 400 11.96 -17.93 18.30
CA LYS A 400 10.87 -17.47 19.19
C LYS A 400 9.70 -16.84 18.43
N LYS A 401 8.51 -17.40 18.65
CA LYS A 401 7.21 -16.98 18.12
C LYS A 401 6.65 -15.78 18.91
N LEU A 402 6.13 -14.75 18.22
CA LEU A 402 5.15 -13.81 18.78
C LEU A 402 3.94 -13.86 17.85
N THR A 403 2.89 -14.54 18.29
CA THR A 403 1.71 -14.78 17.48
C THR A 403 0.52 -14.06 18.11
N VAL A 404 0.07 -12.99 17.48
CA VAL A 404 -1.30 -12.50 17.70
C VAL A 404 -2.20 -13.30 16.74
N ALA A 405 -2.40 -14.59 17.05
CA ALA A 405 -3.37 -15.39 16.33
C ALA A 405 -4.73 -15.15 16.97
N LEU A 406 -5.64 -14.50 16.27
CA LEU A 406 -7.06 -14.75 16.48
C LEU A 406 -7.32 -16.14 15.90
N PRO A 407 -7.74 -17.14 16.69
CA PRO A 407 -7.91 -18.49 16.18
C PRO A 407 -8.96 -18.54 15.06
N PRO A 408 -8.95 -19.60 14.24
CA PRO A 408 -10.05 -19.86 13.32
C PRO A 408 -11.35 -19.90 14.14
N GLY A 409 -12.26 -18.99 13.81
CA GLY A 409 -13.57 -18.92 14.47
C GLY A 409 -13.74 -17.83 15.52
N PHE A 410 -12.86 -16.83 15.65
CA PHE A 410 -13.18 -15.65 16.45
C PHE A 410 -14.38 -14.91 15.81
N ARG A 411 -15.56 -15.14 16.38
CA ARG A 411 -16.83 -14.53 15.96
C ARG A 411 -17.05 -13.33 16.87
N TRP A 412 -16.77 -12.12 16.36
CA TRP A 412 -17.04 -10.85 17.04
C TRP A 412 -18.50 -10.71 17.55
N ALA A 413 -19.42 -11.53 17.04
CA ALA A 413 -20.81 -11.64 17.49
C ALA A 413 -21.02 -12.36 18.85
N ARG A 414 -20.02 -13.05 19.41
CA ARG A 414 -20.16 -13.74 20.72
C ARG A 414 -19.06 -13.46 21.73
N ASP A 415 -17.86 -13.08 21.29
CA ASP A 415 -16.72 -12.93 22.18
C ASP A 415 -16.39 -11.45 22.43
N THR A 416 -16.78 -10.93 23.60
CA THR A 416 -16.50 -9.55 24.04
C THR A 416 -15.12 -9.39 24.69
N ASP A 417 -14.39 -10.48 24.87
CA ASP A 417 -13.04 -10.51 25.45
C ASP A 417 -12.05 -11.17 24.49
N LEU A 418 -11.06 -10.41 24.03
CA LEU A 418 -9.99 -10.85 23.15
C LEU A 418 -8.88 -11.61 23.90
N ARG A 419 -8.76 -11.42 25.23
CA ARG A 419 -7.67 -11.97 26.05
C ARG A 419 -7.54 -13.50 26.02
N PRO A 420 -8.63 -14.30 25.97
CA PRO A 420 -8.54 -15.76 25.86
C PRO A 420 -7.98 -16.26 24.53
N TYR A 421 -8.04 -15.40 23.50
CA TYR A 421 -7.71 -15.75 22.12
C TYR A 421 -6.36 -15.18 21.69
N LEU A 422 -5.80 -14.24 22.44
CA LEU A 422 -4.43 -13.74 22.27
C LEU A 422 -3.44 -14.76 22.86
N SER A 423 -2.84 -15.60 22.01
CA SER A 423 -1.80 -16.55 22.45
C SER A 423 -0.38 -15.98 22.30
N PHE A 424 0.15 -15.39 23.37
CA PHE A 424 1.57 -15.01 23.43
C PHE A 424 2.44 -16.24 23.73
N ALA A 425 2.63 -17.09 22.73
CA ALA A 425 3.45 -18.29 22.86
C ALA A 425 4.92 -17.95 22.55
N LEU A 426 5.75 -17.84 23.59
CA LEU A 426 7.20 -18.11 23.47
C LEU A 426 7.35 -19.63 23.30
N ALA A 427 7.43 -20.09 22.05
CA ALA A 427 7.95 -21.42 21.75
C ALA A 427 9.45 -21.31 21.50
#